data_AF-A0AAW1RR99-F1
#
_entry.id   AF-A0AAW1RR99-F1
#
_cell.length_a   1.000
_cell.length_b   1.000
_cell.length_c   1.000
_cell.angle_alpha   90.00
_cell.angle_beta   90.00
_cell.angle_gamma   90.00
#
_symmetry.space_group_name_H-M   'P 1'
#
loop_
_entity.id
_entity.type
_entity.pdbx_description
1 polymer ?
#
loop_
_entity_poly.entity_id
_entity_poly.type
_entity_poly.pdbx_seq_one_letter_code
_entity_poly.pdbx_strand_id
1 'polypeptide(L)'
;MGCRTEPRSYGGGNSGAYAVVAVLQAGLALPMYLCPHETAEFLFGAAALPHIALHVPLARLLAVGLVASAGGALGLMGAAERQDLNRRVFQRLNLSLLALAGTAAALEALYLPIFTPAGLAAGAFVSLPALLVSAVHYQRTSGHGANPLPVLAGAAKSVAQLASIRDSSARLYSLLTAAIAGAGIAYLLAPQSSLAAVFGPPGSLGWAPSRLDVEVLWRMLGGALLSLTPWTYSLKGGAEANLLWRRPFPLLNAGLTLVAAAHVLLLGPLLITGECGKWLPAVFGTWGLALCTFTYHWLKNIGPK
;
A
#
# COMPACT_ATOMS: atom_id res chain seq x y z
N MET A 1 34.23 -13.22 29.09
CA MET A 1 33.59 -13.50 27.78
C MET A 1 32.13 -13.86 28.02
N GLY A 2 31.22 -12.90 27.89
CA GLY A 2 29.79 -13.17 28.02
C GLY A 2 29.28 -13.79 26.72
N CYS A 3 28.84 -15.04 26.78
CA CYS A 3 28.17 -15.70 25.67
C CYS A 3 26.88 -14.91 25.39
N ARG A 4 26.87 -14.06 24.37
CA ARG A 4 25.62 -13.49 23.84
C ARG A 4 24.87 -14.66 23.25
N THR A 5 23.93 -15.19 24.01
CA THR A 5 22.88 -16.06 23.49
C THR A 5 22.14 -15.24 22.44
N GLU A 6 22.42 -15.52 21.16
CA GLU A 6 21.56 -15.00 20.10
C GLU A 6 20.14 -15.49 20.41
N PRO A 7 19.16 -14.59 20.54
CA PRO A 7 17.79 -15.01 20.79
C PRO A 7 17.42 -15.97 19.66
N ARG A 8 17.05 -17.21 20.02
CA ARG A 8 16.54 -18.21 19.08
C ARG A 8 15.42 -17.54 18.30
N SER A 9 15.74 -17.10 17.09
CA SER A 9 14.80 -16.48 16.19
C SER A 9 13.87 -17.58 15.73
N TYR A 10 12.65 -17.61 16.28
CA TYR A 10 11.59 -18.48 15.78
C TYR A 10 11.24 -18.04 14.36
N GLY A 11 11.97 -18.56 13.37
CA GLY A 11 11.77 -18.27 11.95
C GLY A 11 10.49 -18.88 11.37
N GLY A 12 9.85 -19.81 12.10
CA GLY A 12 8.61 -20.45 11.68
C GLY A 12 7.40 -19.51 11.76
N GLY A 13 6.73 -19.29 10.63
CA GLY A 13 5.43 -18.62 10.56
C GLY A 13 4.37 -19.49 9.91
N ASN A 14 3.09 -19.18 10.15
CA ASN A 14 1.98 -19.91 9.55
C ASN A 14 1.78 -19.42 8.11
N SER A 15 2.38 -20.11 7.13
CA SER A 15 2.26 -19.76 5.70
C SER A 15 0.79 -19.73 5.23
N GLY A 16 -0.03 -20.66 5.70
CA GLY A 16 -1.46 -20.73 5.38
C GLY A 16 -2.22 -19.46 5.79
N ALA A 17 -1.83 -18.81 6.89
CA ALA A 17 -2.47 -17.57 7.32
C ALA A 17 -2.24 -16.42 6.32
N TYR A 18 -1.04 -16.30 5.75
CA TYR A 18 -0.76 -15.33 4.70
C TYR A 18 -1.47 -15.66 3.38
N ALA A 19 -1.62 -16.94 3.05
CA ALA A 19 -2.40 -17.37 1.88
C ALA A 19 -3.86 -16.91 2.00
N VAL A 20 -4.48 -17.09 3.18
CA VAL A 20 -5.83 -16.61 3.45
C VAL A 20 -5.92 -15.09 3.28
N VAL A 21 -4.99 -14.33 3.87
CA VAL A 21 -4.95 -12.86 3.71
C VAL A 21 -4.87 -12.46 2.23
N ALA A 22 -4.03 -13.14 1.44
CA ALA A 22 -3.90 -12.86 0.01
C ALA A 22 -5.21 -13.10 -0.75
N VAL A 23 -5.87 -14.24 -0.52
CA VAL A 23 -7.14 -14.58 -1.17
C VAL A 23 -8.23 -13.58 -0.80
N LEU A 24 -8.33 -13.18 0.47
CA LEU A 24 -9.33 -12.22 0.93
C LEU A 24 -9.14 -10.84 0.29
N GLN A 25 -7.90 -10.35 0.23
CA GLN A 25 -7.59 -9.06 -0.37
C GLN A 25 -7.83 -9.06 -1.88
N ALA A 26 -7.42 -10.13 -2.59
CA ALA A 26 -7.70 -10.29 -4.01
C ALA A 26 -9.20 -10.44 -4.29
N GLY A 27 -9.92 -11.17 -3.43
CA GLY A 27 -11.36 -11.36 -3.51
C GLY A 27 -12.14 -10.06 -3.38
N LEU A 28 -11.74 -9.16 -2.47
CA LEU A 28 -12.34 -7.83 -2.34
C LEU A 28 -11.92 -6.88 -3.47
N ALA A 29 -10.70 -7.00 -3.98
CA ALA A 29 -10.23 -6.17 -5.08
C ALA A 29 -11.03 -6.38 -6.38
N LEU A 30 -11.44 -7.62 -6.66
CA LEU A 30 -12.14 -7.97 -7.89
C LEU A 30 -13.45 -7.18 -8.12
N PRO A 31 -14.42 -7.17 -7.20
CA PRO A 31 -15.65 -6.38 -7.37
C PRO A 31 -15.35 -4.88 -7.40
N MET A 32 -14.40 -4.38 -6.59
CA MET A 32 -14.00 -2.97 -6.63
C MET A 32 -13.47 -2.54 -8.01
N TYR A 33 -12.81 -3.46 -8.73
CA TYR A 33 -12.28 -3.18 -10.05
C TYR A 33 -13.34 -3.28 -11.15
N LEU A 34 -14.17 -4.33 -11.11
CA LEU A 34 -15.13 -4.68 -12.16
C LEU A 34 -16.47 -3.93 -12.03
N CYS A 35 -16.97 -3.79 -10.79
CA CYS A 35 -18.29 -3.25 -10.47
C CYS A 35 -18.17 -2.13 -9.41
N PRO A 36 -17.51 -1.00 -9.74
CA PRO A 36 -17.17 0.02 -8.75
C PRO A 36 -18.39 0.73 -8.15
N HIS A 37 -19.47 0.90 -8.91
CA HIS A 37 -20.70 1.53 -8.43
C HIS A 37 -21.47 0.64 -7.47
N GLU A 38 -21.64 -0.63 -7.85
CA GLU A 38 -22.28 -1.66 -7.04
C GLU A 38 -21.47 -1.92 -5.78
N THR A 39 -20.14 -1.86 -5.86
CA THR A 39 -19.28 -1.98 -4.68
C THR A 39 -19.42 -0.77 -3.76
N ALA A 40 -19.50 0.45 -4.31
CA ALA A 40 -19.75 1.65 -3.49
C ALA A 40 -21.12 1.57 -2.80
N GLU A 41 -22.16 1.12 -3.49
CA GLU A 41 -23.48 0.91 -2.90
C GLU A 41 -23.47 -0.21 -1.85
N PHE A 42 -22.78 -1.31 -2.12
CA PHE A 42 -22.61 -2.38 -1.14
C PHE A 42 -21.92 -1.88 0.13
N LEU A 43 -20.87 -1.06 0.00
CA LEU A 43 -20.10 -0.54 1.12
C LEU A 43 -20.85 0.55 1.89
N PHE A 44 -21.47 1.51 1.20
CA PHE A 44 -22.00 2.75 1.80
C PHE A 44 -23.53 2.93 1.69
N GLY A 45 -24.22 2.05 0.96
CA GLY A 45 -25.68 2.08 0.81
C GLY A 45 -26.16 3.39 0.21
N ALA A 46 -27.17 4.00 0.84
CA ALA A 46 -27.73 5.27 0.41
C ALA A 46 -26.70 6.40 0.33
N ALA A 47 -25.60 6.34 1.09
CA ALA A 47 -24.55 7.36 1.02
C ALA A 47 -23.78 7.33 -0.32
N ALA A 48 -23.80 6.22 -1.07
CA ALA A 48 -23.19 6.10 -2.40
C ALA A 48 -24.08 6.64 -3.55
N LEU A 49 -25.32 7.07 -3.24
CA LEU A 49 -26.31 7.50 -4.22
C LEU A 49 -26.52 9.03 -4.20
N PRO A 50 -26.75 9.66 -5.37
CA PRO A 50 -26.63 9.10 -6.72
C PRO A 50 -25.15 8.80 -7.07
N HIS A 51 -24.87 7.84 -7.93
CA HIS A 51 -23.47 7.56 -8.27
C HIS A 51 -22.79 8.74 -8.98
N ILE A 52 -21.60 9.11 -8.48
CA ILE A 52 -20.73 10.09 -9.11
C ILE A 52 -19.54 9.43 -9.81
N ALA A 53 -18.98 10.11 -10.83
CA ALA A 53 -17.93 9.58 -11.69
C ALA A 53 -16.67 9.15 -10.90
N LEU A 54 -16.38 9.81 -9.78
CA LEU A 54 -15.22 9.53 -8.94
C LEU A 54 -15.24 8.14 -8.28
N HIS A 55 -16.39 7.48 -8.12
CA HIS A 55 -16.42 6.12 -7.57
C HIS A 55 -15.58 5.14 -8.40
N VAL A 56 -15.60 5.29 -9.72
CA VAL A 56 -14.92 4.37 -10.64
C VAL A 56 -13.39 4.42 -10.49
N PRO A 57 -12.70 5.56 -10.69
CA PRO A 57 -11.26 5.60 -10.55
C PRO A 57 -10.82 5.29 -9.12
N LEU A 58 -11.55 5.74 -8.10
CA LEU A 58 -11.17 5.51 -6.70
C LEU A 58 -11.27 4.04 -6.29
N ALA A 59 -12.37 3.37 -6.61
CA ALA A 59 -12.53 1.95 -6.33
C ALA A 59 -11.49 1.11 -7.07
N ARG A 60 -11.21 1.43 -8.35
CA ARG A 60 -10.18 0.73 -9.13
C ARG A 60 -8.77 0.95 -8.60
N LEU A 61 -8.42 2.16 -8.19
CA LEU A 61 -7.11 2.45 -7.57
C LEU A 61 -6.95 1.72 -6.23
N LEU A 62 -8.01 1.67 -5.42
CA LEU A 62 -8.00 0.93 -4.17
C LEU A 62 -7.90 -0.58 -4.40
N ALA A 63 -8.59 -1.11 -5.41
CA ALA A 63 -8.47 -2.50 -5.85
C ALA A 63 -7.03 -2.86 -6.21
N VAL A 64 -6.32 -1.99 -6.94
CA VAL A 64 -4.90 -2.16 -7.26
C VAL A 64 -4.05 -2.22 -5.98
N GLY A 65 -4.34 -1.35 -5.00
CA GLY A 65 -3.70 -1.39 -3.68
C GLY A 65 -3.93 -2.73 -2.94
N LEU A 66 -5.15 -3.25 -2.98
CA LEU A 66 -5.49 -4.56 -2.40
C LEU A 66 -4.79 -5.72 -3.11
N VAL A 67 -4.71 -5.70 -4.45
CA VAL A 67 -3.95 -6.71 -5.23
C VAL A 67 -2.47 -6.65 -4.89
N ALA A 68 -1.90 -5.45 -4.77
CA ALA A 68 -0.51 -5.27 -4.34
C ALA A 68 -0.28 -5.88 -2.96
N SER A 69 -1.18 -5.58 -2.02
CA SER A 69 -1.15 -6.15 -0.68
C SER A 69 -1.25 -7.68 -0.70
N ALA A 70 -2.13 -8.25 -1.54
CA ALA A 70 -2.25 -9.69 -1.72
C ALA A 70 -0.94 -10.31 -2.21
N GLY A 71 -0.27 -9.68 -3.19
CA GLY A 71 1.07 -10.07 -3.63
C GLY A 71 2.11 -10.00 -2.50
N GLY A 72 2.01 -9.02 -1.61
CA GLY A 72 2.83 -8.89 -0.42
C GLY A 72 2.62 -10.02 0.57
N ALA A 73 1.36 -10.38 0.80
CA ALA A 73 0.98 -11.52 1.63
C ALA A 73 1.52 -12.84 1.04
N LEU A 74 1.43 -13.07 -0.28
CA LEU A 74 2.08 -14.23 -0.92
C LEU A 74 3.61 -14.21 -0.78
N GLY A 75 4.24 -13.04 -0.85
CA GLY A 75 5.67 -12.88 -0.57
C GLY A 75 6.04 -13.29 0.86
N LEU A 76 5.19 -12.93 1.83
CA LEU A 76 5.32 -13.33 3.23
C LEU A 76 5.02 -14.81 3.45
N MET A 77 4.06 -15.39 2.74
CA MET A 77 3.78 -16.83 2.74
C MET A 77 5.04 -17.61 2.34
N GLY A 78 5.65 -17.27 1.20
CA GLY A 78 6.89 -17.94 0.77
C GLY A 78 8.06 -17.68 1.72
N ALA A 79 8.11 -16.54 2.41
CA ALA A 79 9.10 -16.29 3.45
C ALA A 79 8.86 -17.13 4.70
N ALA A 80 7.61 -17.36 5.08
CA ALA A 80 7.21 -18.23 6.19
C ALA A 80 7.61 -19.68 5.92
N GLU A 81 7.38 -20.18 4.70
CA GLU A 81 7.79 -21.52 4.26
C GLU A 81 9.30 -21.72 4.32
N ARG A 82 10.08 -20.68 3.98
CA ARG A 82 11.55 -20.70 4.06
C ARG A 82 12.12 -20.32 5.42
N GLN A 83 11.27 -20.06 6.42
CA GLN A 83 11.65 -19.61 7.76
C GLN A 83 12.46 -18.30 7.79
N ASP A 84 12.21 -17.42 6.81
CA ASP A 84 12.96 -16.17 6.59
C ASP A 84 12.24 -14.93 7.16
N LEU A 85 11.10 -15.08 7.85
CA LEU A 85 10.27 -13.95 8.32
C LEU A 85 11.01 -12.97 9.25
N ASN A 86 12.08 -13.42 9.88
CA ASN A 86 12.93 -12.59 10.73
C ASN A 86 13.79 -11.59 9.97
N ARG A 87 13.92 -11.71 8.63
CA ARG A 87 14.69 -10.72 7.85
C ARG A 87 13.97 -9.38 7.84
N ARG A 88 14.75 -8.29 7.93
CA ARG A 88 14.24 -6.90 7.98
C ARG A 88 13.26 -6.55 6.85
N VAL A 89 13.46 -7.11 5.65
CA VAL A 89 12.55 -6.88 4.51
C VAL A 89 11.15 -7.47 4.76
N PHE A 90 11.06 -8.67 5.34
CA PHE A 90 9.77 -9.30 5.65
C PHE A 90 9.11 -8.72 6.90
N GLN A 91 9.90 -8.24 7.87
CA GLN A 91 9.37 -7.43 8.98
C GLN A 91 8.71 -6.14 8.46
N ARG A 92 9.32 -5.47 7.47
CA ARG A 92 8.75 -4.27 6.83
C ARG A 92 7.50 -4.59 6.02
N LEU A 93 7.45 -5.74 5.34
CA LEU A 93 6.25 -6.20 4.65
C LEU A 93 5.10 -6.49 5.62
N ASN A 94 5.38 -7.10 6.79
CA ASN A 94 4.38 -7.24 7.85
C ASN A 94 3.89 -5.88 8.37
N LEU A 95 4.81 -4.93 8.59
CA LEU A 95 4.43 -3.56 8.96
C LEU A 95 3.53 -2.91 7.89
N SER A 96 3.77 -3.20 6.62
CA SER A 96 2.98 -2.69 5.50
C SER A 96 1.55 -3.21 5.55
N LEU A 97 1.38 -4.53 5.70
CA LEU A 97 0.07 -5.14 5.85
C LEU A 97 -0.65 -4.63 7.11
N LEU A 98 0.08 -4.49 8.21
CA LEU A 98 -0.44 -3.93 9.45
C LEU A 98 -0.93 -2.48 9.25
N ALA A 99 -0.16 -1.65 8.54
CA ALA A 99 -0.54 -0.28 8.24
C ALA A 99 -1.80 -0.22 7.37
N LEU A 100 -1.87 -1.01 6.29
CA LEU A 100 -3.05 -1.08 5.44
C LEU A 100 -4.30 -1.50 6.22
N ALA A 101 -4.22 -2.64 6.90
CA ALA A 101 -5.34 -3.22 7.64
C ALA A 101 -5.75 -2.34 8.82
N GLY A 102 -4.78 -1.76 9.53
CA GLY A 102 -5.01 -0.83 10.62
C GLY A 102 -5.67 0.47 10.16
N THR A 103 -5.24 1.02 9.03
CA THR A 103 -5.89 2.20 8.44
C THR A 103 -7.31 1.88 7.98
N ALA A 104 -7.54 0.75 7.32
CA ALA A 104 -8.88 0.34 6.91
C ALA A 104 -9.81 0.19 8.12
N ALA A 105 -9.40 -0.56 9.14
CA ALA A 105 -10.19 -0.76 10.37
C ALA A 105 -10.44 0.55 11.12
N ALA A 106 -9.44 1.45 11.18
CA ALA A 106 -9.60 2.76 11.81
C ALA A 106 -10.59 3.65 11.06
N LEU A 107 -10.58 3.62 9.72
CA LEU A 107 -11.53 4.37 8.89
C LEU A 107 -12.94 3.80 9.00
N GLU A 108 -13.10 2.48 8.98
CA GLU A 108 -14.39 1.81 9.22
C GLU A 108 -14.97 2.17 10.58
N ALA A 109 -14.14 2.20 11.63
CA ALA A 109 -14.56 2.60 12.96
C ALA A 109 -14.92 4.10 13.04
N LEU A 110 -14.12 4.97 12.44
CA LEU A 110 -14.33 6.42 12.47
C LEU A 110 -15.57 6.85 11.66
N TYR A 111 -15.85 6.16 10.56
CA TYR A 111 -16.92 6.46 9.63
C TYR A 111 -18.04 5.42 9.66
N LEU A 112 -18.20 4.71 10.78
CA LEU A 112 -19.20 3.67 11.00
C LEU A 112 -20.61 4.03 10.47
N PRO A 113 -21.14 5.26 10.67
CA PRO A 113 -22.52 5.58 10.27
C PRO A 113 -22.78 5.60 8.77
N ILE A 114 -21.73 5.72 7.93
CA ILE A 114 -21.91 5.74 6.47
C ILE A 114 -21.74 4.36 5.82
N PHE A 115 -21.23 3.38 6.55
CA PHE A 115 -21.11 2.03 6.02
C PHE A 115 -22.41 1.25 6.21
N THR A 116 -22.72 0.37 5.27
CA THR A 116 -23.75 -0.64 5.48
C THR A 116 -23.22 -1.71 6.45
N PRO A 117 -24.10 -2.44 7.16
CA PRO A 117 -23.69 -3.59 7.96
C PRO A 117 -22.92 -4.64 7.16
N ALA A 118 -23.29 -4.87 5.90
CA ALA A 118 -22.61 -5.81 5.01
C ALA A 118 -21.23 -5.29 4.58
N GLY A 119 -21.09 -3.99 4.33
CA GLY A 119 -19.83 -3.32 4.04
C GLY A 119 -18.85 -3.42 5.21
N LEU A 120 -19.31 -3.16 6.43
CA LEU A 120 -18.52 -3.34 7.66
C LEU A 120 -18.09 -4.80 7.86
N ALA A 121 -19.01 -5.75 7.64
CA ALA A 121 -18.70 -7.17 7.76
C ALA A 121 -17.64 -7.59 6.74
N ALA A 122 -17.74 -7.16 5.48
CA ALA A 122 -16.74 -7.43 4.44
C ALA A 122 -15.38 -6.79 4.76
N GLY A 123 -15.40 -5.52 5.19
CA GLY A 123 -14.22 -4.78 5.62
C GLY A 123 -13.48 -5.46 6.77
N ALA A 124 -14.20 -5.83 7.83
CA ALA A 124 -13.68 -6.58 8.97
C ALA A 124 -13.17 -7.98 8.56
N PHE A 125 -13.89 -8.68 7.68
CA PHE A 125 -13.51 -10.02 7.22
C PHE A 125 -12.17 -10.02 6.47
N VAL A 126 -11.83 -8.92 5.77
CA VAL A 126 -10.55 -8.77 5.07
C VAL A 126 -9.47 -8.16 5.97
N SER A 127 -9.80 -7.12 6.74
CA SER A 127 -8.82 -6.35 7.51
C SER A 127 -8.38 -7.06 8.80
N LEU A 128 -9.29 -7.75 9.52
CA LEU A 128 -8.94 -8.39 10.79
C LEU A 128 -7.92 -9.52 10.63
N PRO A 129 -8.06 -10.47 9.68
CA PRO A 129 -7.02 -11.49 9.46
C PRO A 129 -5.68 -10.84 9.08
N ALA A 130 -5.69 -9.83 8.21
CA ALA A 130 -4.47 -9.13 7.81
C ALA A 130 -3.78 -8.44 8.99
N LEU A 131 -4.56 -7.79 9.86
CA LEU A 131 -4.09 -7.12 11.07
C LEU A 131 -3.53 -8.12 12.07
N LEU A 132 -4.28 -9.19 12.39
CA LEU A 132 -3.89 -10.20 13.38
C LEU A 132 -2.62 -10.95 12.95
N VAL A 133 -2.60 -11.48 11.72
CA VAL A 133 -1.47 -12.25 11.20
C VAL A 133 -0.20 -11.38 11.18
N SER A 134 -0.31 -10.16 10.67
CA SER A 134 0.82 -9.26 10.55
C SER A 134 1.33 -8.76 11.90
N ALA A 135 0.42 -8.42 12.82
CA ALA A 135 0.77 -7.99 14.18
C ALA A 135 1.49 -9.10 14.96
N VAL A 136 0.94 -10.31 14.96
CA VAL A 136 1.53 -11.47 15.67
C VAL A 136 2.91 -11.79 15.13
N HIS A 137 3.07 -11.85 13.80
CA HIS A 137 4.38 -12.15 13.20
C HIS A 137 5.37 -11.01 13.38
N TYR A 138 4.94 -9.75 13.25
CA TYR A 138 5.81 -8.60 13.54
C TYR A 138 6.29 -8.60 14.99
N GLN A 139 5.39 -8.83 15.95
CA GLN A 139 5.71 -8.91 17.37
C GLN A 139 6.75 -10.01 17.66
N ARG A 140 6.57 -11.20 17.07
CA ARG A 140 7.47 -12.35 17.27
C ARG A 140 8.85 -12.16 16.62
N THR A 141 8.89 -11.49 15.47
CA THR A 141 10.13 -11.41 14.66
C THR A 141 10.94 -10.15 14.92
N SER A 142 10.31 -9.05 15.34
CA SER A 142 10.99 -7.74 15.48
C SER A 142 11.86 -7.61 16.73
N GLY A 143 11.63 -8.44 17.75
CA GLY A 143 12.31 -8.34 19.05
C GLY A 143 11.83 -7.18 19.93
N HIS A 144 10.85 -6.39 19.47
CA HIS A 144 10.31 -5.23 20.20
C HIS A 144 9.04 -5.56 21.01
N GLY A 145 8.51 -6.78 20.90
CA GLY A 145 7.23 -7.13 21.50
C GLY A 145 6.08 -6.31 20.92
N ALA A 146 5.11 -5.95 21.77
CA ALA A 146 3.95 -5.13 21.39
C ALA A 146 4.19 -3.61 21.49
N ASN A 147 5.44 -3.18 21.75
CA ASN A 147 5.75 -1.77 21.97
C ASN A 147 5.80 -1.01 20.63
N PRO A 148 4.98 0.04 20.42
CA PRO A 148 5.00 0.83 19.18
C PRO A 148 6.16 1.84 19.12
N LEU A 149 6.78 2.21 20.25
CA LEU A 149 7.81 3.25 20.29
C LEU A 149 9.05 2.93 19.43
N PRO A 150 9.60 1.70 19.44
CA PRO A 150 10.70 1.33 18.55
C PRO A 150 10.33 1.40 17.07
N VAL A 151 9.06 1.14 16.74
CA VAL A 151 8.54 1.26 15.37
C VAL A 151 8.57 2.72 14.91
N LEU A 152 8.06 3.63 15.75
CA LEU A 152 8.04 5.07 15.49
C LEU A 152 9.47 5.65 15.42
N ALA A 153 10.34 5.27 16.37
CA ALA A 153 11.74 5.67 16.36
C ALA A 153 12.46 5.15 15.10
N GLY A 154 12.17 3.90 14.70
CA GLY A 154 12.66 3.30 13.46
C GLY A 154 12.17 4.04 12.21
N ALA A 155 10.92 4.51 12.19
CA ALA A 155 10.38 5.32 11.12
C ALA A 155 11.08 6.68 11.03
N ALA A 156 11.24 7.40 12.15
CA ALA A 156 11.96 8.67 12.21
C ALA A 156 13.41 8.53 11.73
N LYS A 157 14.11 7.49 12.18
CA LYS A 157 15.46 7.17 11.71
C LYS A 157 15.48 6.85 10.21
N SER A 158 14.46 6.15 9.71
CA SER A 158 14.34 5.82 8.28
C SER A 158 14.15 7.08 7.43
N VAL A 159 13.38 8.06 7.91
CA VAL A 159 13.23 9.37 7.27
C VAL A 159 14.57 10.09 7.18
N ALA A 160 15.35 10.14 8.27
CA ALA A 160 16.69 10.74 8.23
C ALA A 160 17.62 9.99 7.25
N GLN A 161 17.47 8.67 7.15
CA GLN A 161 18.23 7.84 6.20
C GLN A 161 17.80 8.02 4.74
N LEU A 162 16.62 8.58 4.45
CA LEU A 162 16.22 8.90 3.07
C LEU A 162 17.15 9.95 2.45
N ALA A 163 17.72 10.85 3.24
CA ALA A 163 18.65 11.88 2.77
C ALA A 163 20.09 11.37 2.56
N SER A 164 20.48 10.28 3.20
CA SER A 164 21.81 9.66 3.02
C SER A 164 21.78 8.77 1.78
N ILE A 165 22.43 9.18 0.70
CA ILE A 165 22.36 8.46 -0.57
C ILE A 165 23.73 8.35 -1.23
N ARG A 166 24.12 7.10 -1.56
CA ARG A 166 25.39 6.79 -2.23
C ARG A 166 25.22 6.42 -3.71
N ASP A 167 24.16 5.69 -4.05
CA ASP A 167 23.88 5.16 -5.40
C ASP A 167 22.72 5.91 -6.08
N SER A 168 22.72 6.01 -7.42
CA SER A 168 21.64 6.64 -8.20
C SER A 168 20.30 5.89 -8.09
N SER A 169 20.34 4.55 -8.07
CA SER A 169 19.18 3.68 -7.88
C SER A 169 18.58 3.86 -6.48
N ALA A 170 19.43 3.91 -5.46
CA ALA A 170 19.01 4.19 -4.09
C ALA A 170 18.37 5.59 -3.97
N ARG A 171 18.86 6.55 -4.76
CA ARG A 171 18.33 7.91 -4.91
C ARG A 171 16.89 7.88 -5.42
N LEU A 172 16.65 7.15 -6.51
CA LEU A 172 15.30 6.99 -7.07
C LEU A 172 14.34 6.32 -6.08
N TYR A 173 14.75 5.21 -5.44
CA TYR A 173 13.90 4.56 -4.43
C TYR A 173 13.64 5.45 -3.21
N SER A 174 14.61 6.27 -2.81
CA SER A 174 14.43 7.23 -1.72
C SER A 174 13.39 8.28 -2.07
N LEU A 175 13.51 8.88 -3.26
CA LEU A 175 12.55 9.86 -3.78
C LEU A 175 11.14 9.26 -3.89
N LEU A 176 11.01 8.06 -4.47
CA LEU A 176 9.73 7.37 -4.61
C LEU A 176 9.13 7.02 -3.23
N THR A 177 9.95 6.61 -2.27
CA THR A 177 9.48 6.35 -0.89
C THR A 177 8.93 7.62 -0.26
N ALA A 178 9.62 8.74 -0.39
CA ALA A 178 9.15 10.02 0.13
C ALA A 178 7.88 10.51 -0.57
N ALA A 179 7.81 10.39 -1.90
CA ALA A 179 6.64 10.79 -2.69
C ALA A 179 5.40 9.96 -2.35
N ILE A 180 5.54 8.62 -2.26
CA ILE A 180 4.44 7.71 -1.90
C ILE A 180 3.98 7.96 -0.46
N ALA A 181 4.91 8.13 0.49
CA ALA A 181 4.58 8.45 1.86
C ALA A 181 3.87 9.80 1.97
N GLY A 182 4.39 10.83 1.31
CA GLY A 182 3.80 12.17 1.28
C GLY A 182 2.40 12.16 0.68
N ALA A 183 2.19 11.47 -0.44
CA ALA A 183 0.88 11.28 -1.03
C ALA A 183 -0.08 10.54 -0.09
N GLY A 184 0.36 9.42 0.51
CA GLY A 184 -0.44 8.66 1.47
C GLY A 184 -0.88 9.51 2.67
N ILE A 185 0.03 10.29 3.25
CA ILE A 185 -0.29 11.23 4.34
C ILE A 185 -1.27 12.31 3.86
N ALA A 186 -1.04 12.90 2.70
CA ALA A 186 -1.93 13.94 2.16
C ALA A 186 -3.35 13.42 1.93
N TYR A 187 -3.49 12.21 1.38
CA TYR A 187 -4.79 11.60 1.09
C TYR A 187 -5.51 11.22 2.38
N LEU A 188 -4.77 10.83 3.43
CA LEU A 188 -5.33 10.52 4.73
C LEU A 188 -5.70 11.75 5.56
N LEU A 189 -4.84 12.75 5.64
CA LEU A 189 -5.01 13.87 6.57
C LEU A 189 -5.70 15.09 5.94
N ALA A 190 -5.59 15.25 4.62
CA ALA A 190 -6.17 16.35 3.89
C ALA A 190 -6.91 15.84 2.63
N PRO A 191 -7.90 14.94 2.78
CA PRO A 191 -8.50 14.25 1.65
C PRO A 191 -9.22 15.21 0.71
N GLN A 192 -10.03 16.14 1.21
CA GLN A 192 -10.81 17.05 0.34
C GLN A 192 -9.90 17.92 -0.53
N SER A 193 -8.84 18.50 0.04
CA SER A 193 -7.91 19.34 -0.69
C SER A 193 -7.04 18.55 -1.66
N SER A 194 -6.57 17.36 -1.26
CA SER A 194 -5.77 16.49 -2.14
C SER A 194 -6.60 15.87 -3.27
N LEU A 195 -7.86 15.50 -3.01
CA LEU A 195 -8.79 15.00 -4.02
C LEU A 195 -9.09 16.12 -5.03
N ALA A 196 -9.38 17.35 -4.57
CA ALA A 196 -9.62 18.51 -5.44
C ALA A 196 -8.38 18.89 -6.25
N ALA A 197 -7.21 18.77 -5.63
CA ALA A 197 -5.93 18.98 -6.29
C ALA A 197 -5.70 18.00 -7.46
N VAL A 198 -6.11 16.73 -7.31
CA VAL A 198 -5.89 15.67 -8.31
C VAL A 198 -7.01 15.62 -9.35
N PHE A 199 -8.27 15.65 -8.96
CA PHE A 199 -9.39 15.45 -9.89
C PHE A 199 -10.09 16.75 -10.32
N GLY A 200 -9.74 17.88 -9.71
CA GLY A 200 -10.18 19.21 -10.13
C GLY A 200 -11.14 19.87 -9.15
N PRO A 201 -11.41 21.18 -9.34
CA PRO A 201 -12.34 21.93 -8.51
C PRO A 201 -13.81 21.55 -8.81
N PRO A 202 -14.75 22.03 -7.96
CA PRO A 202 -16.19 21.88 -8.20
C PRO A 202 -16.60 22.26 -9.63
N GLY A 203 -17.25 21.32 -10.33
CA GLY A 203 -17.70 21.46 -11.72
C GLY A 203 -16.96 20.58 -12.74
N SER A 204 -15.81 20.00 -12.38
CA SER A 204 -15.13 18.97 -13.18
C SER A 204 -15.52 17.55 -12.70
N LEU A 205 -15.82 16.60 -13.58
CA LEU A 205 -16.15 15.19 -13.22
C LEU A 205 -17.32 14.96 -12.23
N GLY A 206 -18.36 15.79 -12.23
CA GLY A 206 -19.51 15.60 -11.32
C GLY A 206 -19.14 15.74 -9.84
N TRP A 207 -18.14 16.57 -9.55
CA TRP A 207 -17.57 16.85 -8.23
C TRP A 207 -18.60 17.19 -7.15
N ALA A 208 -18.59 16.41 -6.05
CA ALA A 208 -19.27 16.74 -4.80
C ALA A 208 -18.26 16.64 -3.63
N PRO A 209 -17.55 17.73 -3.29
CA PRO A 209 -16.40 17.72 -2.37
C PRO A 209 -16.75 17.34 -0.93
N SER A 210 -18.04 17.33 -0.61
CA SER A 210 -18.59 17.03 0.71
C SER A 210 -19.08 15.59 0.84
N ARG A 211 -18.85 14.74 -0.17
CA ARG A 211 -19.29 13.35 -0.15
C ARG A 211 -18.34 12.47 0.65
N LEU A 212 -18.84 12.09 1.82
CA LEU A 212 -18.08 11.36 2.82
C LEU A 212 -17.65 9.97 2.33
N ASP A 213 -18.45 9.31 1.50
CA ASP A 213 -18.14 8.02 0.86
C ASP A 213 -16.90 8.12 -0.05
N VAL A 214 -16.83 9.15 -0.89
CA VAL A 214 -15.67 9.42 -1.75
C VAL A 214 -14.45 9.84 -0.93
N GLU A 215 -14.65 10.64 0.12
CA GLU A 215 -13.58 11.01 1.05
C GLU A 215 -12.98 9.77 1.73
N VAL A 216 -13.82 8.83 2.17
CA VAL A 216 -13.36 7.59 2.80
C VAL A 216 -12.61 6.70 1.84
N LEU A 217 -13.08 6.52 0.60
CA LEU A 217 -12.33 5.77 -0.43
C LEU A 217 -10.95 6.39 -0.69
N TRP A 218 -10.87 7.72 -0.73
CA TRP A 218 -9.59 8.41 -0.92
C TRP A 218 -8.65 8.26 0.27
N ARG A 219 -9.17 8.34 1.51
CA ARG A 219 -8.41 8.03 2.73
C ARG A 219 -7.92 6.58 2.74
N MET A 220 -8.76 5.63 2.34
CA MET A 220 -8.37 4.21 2.21
C MET A 220 -7.25 4.02 1.19
N LEU A 221 -7.31 4.71 0.05
CA LEU A 221 -6.20 4.74 -0.91
C LEU A 221 -4.94 5.33 -0.28
N GLY A 222 -5.06 6.40 0.52
CA GLY A 222 -3.95 6.94 1.30
C GLY A 222 -3.30 5.90 2.23
N GLY A 223 -4.11 5.10 2.92
CA GLY A 223 -3.65 3.93 3.70
C GLY A 223 -2.92 2.89 2.85
N ALA A 224 -3.45 2.57 1.67
CA ALA A 224 -2.81 1.70 0.71
C ALA A 224 -1.44 2.25 0.26
N LEU A 225 -1.32 3.54 -0.03
CA LEU A 225 -0.03 4.16 -0.37
C LEU A 225 0.96 4.11 0.80
N LEU A 226 0.52 4.38 2.03
CA LEU A 226 1.38 4.24 3.20
C LEU A 226 1.89 2.81 3.37
N SER A 227 1.08 1.80 3.05
CA SER A 227 1.52 0.40 3.03
C SER A 227 2.61 0.09 2.00
N LEU A 228 2.71 0.86 0.91
CA LEU A 228 3.78 0.67 -0.08
C LEU A 228 5.11 1.29 0.37
N THR A 229 5.09 2.21 1.35
CA THR A 229 6.28 2.93 1.81
C THR A 229 7.39 1.99 2.34
N PRO A 230 7.10 0.97 3.19
CA PRO A 230 8.14 0.05 3.64
C PRO A 230 8.65 -0.87 2.53
N TRP A 231 7.89 -1.09 1.45
CA TRP A 231 8.33 -1.85 0.28
C TRP A 231 9.38 -1.07 -0.51
N THR A 232 9.07 0.17 -0.88
CA THR A 232 9.99 1.04 -1.61
C THR A 232 11.24 1.35 -0.77
N TYR A 233 11.09 1.52 0.54
CA TYR A 233 12.22 1.68 1.44
C TYR A 233 13.10 0.43 1.54
N SER A 234 12.52 -0.76 1.41
CA SER A 234 13.28 -2.01 1.34
C SER A 234 14.09 -2.09 0.06
N LEU A 235 13.55 -1.66 -1.07
CA LEU A 235 14.28 -1.57 -2.33
C LEU A 235 15.44 -0.57 -2.26
N LYS A 236 15.29 0.57 -1.58
CA LYS A 236 16.41 1.49 -1.28
C LYS A 236 17.55 0.76 -0.58
N GLY A 237 17.25 0.06 0.52
CA GLY A 237 18.28 -0.68 1.27
C GLY A 237 18.91 -1.81 0.45
N GLY A 238 18.12 -2.49 -0.39
CA GLY A 238 18.63 -3.48 -1.34
C GLY A 238 19.55 -2.88 -2.40
N ALA A 239 19.24 -1.68 -2.88
CA ALA A 239 20.08 -0.94 -3.83
C ALA A 239 21.41 -0.53 -3.18
N GLU A 240 21.39 0.06 -1.99
CA GLU A 240 22.60 0.47 -1.26
C GLU A 240 23.54 -0.70 -0.94
N ALA A 241 22.98 -1.89 -0.74
CA ALA A 241 23.73 -3.10 -0.47
C ALA A 241 24.12 -3.89 -1.74
N ASN A 242 23.78 -3.41 -2.95
CA ASN A 242 23.95 -4.16 -4.21
C ASN A 242 23.30 -5.56 -4.20
N LEU A 243 22.15 -5.68 -3.52
CA LEU A 243 21.41 -6.93 -3.33
C LEU A 243 20.13 -7.01 -4.15
N LEU A 244 19.81 -6.04 -5.02
CA LEU A 244 18.55 -6.01 -5.79
C LEU A 244 18.27 -7.27 -6.63
N TRP A 245 19.30 -8.04 -6.96
CA TRP A 245 19.17 -9.32 -7.66
C TRP A 245 18.72 -10.47 -6.76
N ARG A 246 18.89 -10.35 -5.42
CA ARG A 246 18.49 -11.38 -4.48
C ARG A 246 17.00 -11.29 -4.16
N ARG A 247 16.36 -12.43 -3.94
CA ARG A 247 15.01 -12.46 -3.35
C ARG A 247 15.02 -11.75 -1.98
N PRO A 248 14.00 -10.94 -1.65
CA PRO A 248 12.73 -10.76 -2.38
C PRO A 248 12.69 -9.56 -3.34
N PHE A 249 13.79 -8.84 -3.58
CA PHE A 249 13.74 -7.54 -4.26
C PHE A 249 13.19 -7.56 -5.71
N PRO A 250 13.49 -8.58 -6.56
CA PRO A 250 12.87 -8.66 -7.88
C PRO A 250 11.34 -8.79 -7.82
N LEU A 251 10.81 -9.52 -6.83
CA LEU A 251 9.37 -9.69 -6.63
C LEU A 251 8.72 -8.38 -6.20
N LEU A 252 9.38 -7.61 -5.31
CA LEU A 252 8.90 -6.29 -4.90
C LEU A 252 8.85 -5.32 -6.07
N ASN A 253 9.89 -5.30 -6.91
CA ASN A 253 9.90 -4.47 -8.12
C ASN A 253 8.80 -4.89 -9.11
N ALA A 254 8.57 -6.19 -9.30
CA ALA A 254 7.48 -6.67 -10.16
C ALA A 254 6.11 -6.22 -9.64
N GLY A 255 5.84 -6.39 -8.35
CA GLY A 255 4.58 -5.94 -7.74
C GLY A 255 4.37 -4.43 -7.86
N LEU A 256 5.38 -3.63 -7.54
CA LEU A 256 5.30 -2.18 -7.65
C LEU A 256 5.24 -1.69 -9.10
N THR A 257 5.80 -2.44 -10.05
CA THR A 257 5.63 -2.20 -11.50
C THR A 257 4.17 -2.32 -11.88
N LEU A 258 3.48 -3.38 -11.45
CA LEU A 258 2.05 -3.58 -11.73
C LEU A 258 1.20 -2.47 -11.12
N VAL A 259 1.49 -2.07 -9.87
CA VAL A 259 0.81 -0.96 -9.20
C VAL A 259 0.99 0.34 -9.98
N ALA A 260 2.23 0.66 -10.36
CA ALA A 260 2.53 1.88 -11.08
C ALA A 260 1.89 1.89 -12.48
N ALA A 261 1.92 0.76 -13.19
CA ALA A 261 1.26 0.60 -14.47
C ALA A 261 -0.24 0.84 -14.35
N ALA A 262 -0.90 0.25 -13.36
CA ALA A 262 -2.32 0.45 -13.14
C ALA A 262 -2.67 1.91 -12.79
N HIS A 263 -1.86 2.59 -11.97
CA HIS A 263 -2.05 4.02 -11.70
C HIS A 263 -1.90 4.85 -12.98
N VAL A 264 -0.88 4.60 -13.81
CA VAL A 264 -0.70 5.28 -15.10
C VAL A 264 -1.89 5.03 -16.03
N LEU A 265 -2.36 3.78 -16.14
CA LEU A 265 -3.48 3.41 -17.00
C LEU A 265 -4.82 4.00 -16.54
N LEU A 266 -5.04 4.11 -15.22
CA LEU A 266 -6.28 4.67 -14.67
C LEU A 266 -6.29 6.21 -14.69
N LEU A 267 -5.14 6.85 -14.49
CA LEU A 267 -5.03 8.31 -14.46
C LEU A 267 -4.78 8.94 -15.83
N GLY A 268 -4.17 8.20 -16.76
CA GLY A 268 -3.84 8.68 -18.11
C GLY A 268 -5.03 9.23 -18.89
N PRO A 269 -6.18 8.55 -18.96
CA PRO A 269 -7.37 9.05 -19.64
C PRO A 269 -7.83 10.42 -19.12
N LEU A 270 -7.75 10.65 -17.81
CA LEU A 270 -8.15 11.92 -17.17
C LEU A 270 -7.25 13.09 -17.57
N LEU A 271 -5.97 12.82 -17.85
CA LEU A 271 -5.06 13.84 -18.40
C LEU A 271 -5.39 14.19 -19.85
N ILE A 272 -5.79 13.19 -20.64
CA ILE A 272 -6.09 13.37 -22.07
C ILE A 272 -7.38 14.19 -22.26
N THR A 273 -8.41 13.92 -21.44
CA THR A 273 -9.69 14.64 -21.52
C THR A 273 -9.63 16.03 -20.89
N GLY A 274 -8.58 16.36 -20.14
CA GLY A 274 -8.46 17.62 -19.42
C GLY A 274 -9.39 17.71 -18.20
N GLU A 275 -10.08 16.63 -17.85
CA GLU A 275 -10.96 16.52 -16.68
C GLU A 275 -10.12 16.20 -15.43
N CYS A 276 -9.22 17.11 -15.07
CA CYS A 276 -8.32 16.89 -13.95
C CYS A 276 -7.97 18.15 -13.17
N GLY A 277 -7.49 17.93 -11.96
CA GLY A 277 -6.94 18.97 -11.12
C GLY A 277 -5.49 19.27 -11.42
N LYS A 278 -5.03 20.43 -10.95
CA LYS A 278 -3.68 20.96 -11.21
C LYS A 278 -2.54 20.02 -10.81
N TRP A 279 -2.78 19.07 -9.89
CA TRP A 279 -1.76 18.12 -9.44
C TRP A 279 -1.77 16.78 -10.18
N LEU A 280 -2.80 16.48 -10.99
CA LEU A 280 -2.82 15.20 -11.72
C LEU A 280 -1.56 14.99 -12.59
N PRO A 281 -1.05 15.99 -13.33
CA PRO A 281 0.17 15.79 -14.13
C PRO A 281 1.37 15.37 -13.28
N ALA A 282 1.53 15.96 -12.10
CA ALA A 282 2.62 15.61 -11.18
C ALA A 282 2.43 14.21 -10.58
N VAL A 283 1.19 13.85 -10.20
CA VAL A 283 0.87 12.50 -9.70
C VAL A 283 1.11 11.45 -10.77
N PHE A 284 0.62 11.67 -11.99
CA PHE A 284 0.86 10.80 -13.14
C PHE A 284 2.35 10.68 -13.46
N GLY A 285 3.09 11.79 -13.50
CA GLY A 285 4.53 11.79 -13.75
C GLY A 285 5.30 11.02 -12.68
N THR A 286 4.89 11.11 -11.41
CA THR A 286 5.47 10.33 -10.31
C THR A 286 5.24 8.84 -10.51
N TRP A 287 4.02 8.42 -10.89
CA TRP A 287 3.72 7.03 -11.21
C TRP A 287 4.40 6.53 -12.49
N GLY A 288 4.57 7.39 -13.49
CA GLY A 288 5.36 7.10 -14.69
C GLY A 288 6.82 6.86 -14.35
N LEU A 289 7.42 7.71 -13.52
CA LEU A 289 8.78 7.53 -13.02
C LEU A 289 8.90 6.23 -12.19
N ALA A 290 7.92 5.96 -11.33
CA ALA A 290 7.84 4.74 -10.56
C ALA A 290 7.81 3.50 -11.47
N LEU A 291 6.95 3.51 -12.49
CA LEU A 291 6.82 2.45 -13.49
C LEU A 291 8.15 2.18 -14.18
N CYS A 292 8.80 3.23 -14.70
CA CYS A 292 10.10 3.10 -15.36
C CYS A 292 11.17 2.54 -14.41
N THR A 293 11.24 3.06 -13.19
CA THR A 293 12.25 2.67 -12.18
C THR A 293 12.08 1.20 -11.78
N PHE A 294 10.86 0.80 -11.39
CA PHE A 294 10.57 -0.55 -10.94
C PHE A 294 10.73 -1.56 -12.08
N THR A 295 10.27 -1.23 -13.29
CA THR A 295 10.40 -2.11 -14.47
C THR A 295 11.87 -2.32 -14.83
N TYR A 296 12.67 -1.23 -14.91
CA TYR A 296 14.09 -1.33 -15.21
C TYR A 296 14.81 -2.24 -14.21
N HIS A 297 14.61 -2.02 -12.92
CA HIS A 297 15.25 -2.83 -11.88
C HIS A 297 14.67 -4.24 -11.77
N TRP A 298 13.42 -4.47 -12.15
CA TRP A 298 12.88 -5.82 -12.25
C TRP A 298 13.58 -6.59 -13.39
N LEU A 299 13.52 -6.07 -14.61
CA LEU A 299 14.07 -6.71 -15.81
C LEU A 299 15.59 -6.95 -15.70
N LYS A 300 16.34 -5.99 -15.17
CA LYS A 300 17.80 -6.13 -14.96
C LYS A 300 18.16 -7.28 -14.01
N ASN A 301 17.27 -7.65 -13.10
CA ASN A 301 17.57 -8.55 -11.98
C ASN A 301 16.90 -9.93 -12.06
N ILE A 302 16.13 -10.21 -13.12
CA ILE A 302 15.51 -11.53 -13.38
C ILE A 302 16.33 -12.42 -14.32
N GLY A 303 17.37 -11.88 -14.96
CA GLY A 303 18.21 -12.66 -15.89
C GLY A 303 19.08 -13.72 -15.18
N PRO A 304 19.41 -14.84 -15.87
CA PRO A 304 20.37 -15.81 -15.35
C PRO A 304 21.72 -15.14 -15.14
N LYS A 305 22.35 -15.45 -14.00
CA LYS A 305 23.75 -15.08 -13.71
C LYS A 305 24.64 -16.29 -13.90
#